data_AF-A0A671T6A8-F1
#
_entry.id   AF-A0A671T6A8-F1
#
_cell.length_a   1.000
_cell.length_b   1.000
_cell.length_c   1.000
_cell.angle_alpha   90.00
_cell.angle_beta   90.00
_cell.angle_gamma   90.00
#
_symmetry.space_group_name_H-M   'P 1'
#
loop_
_entity.id
_entity.type
_entity.pdbx_description
1 polymer ?
#
loop_
_entity_poly.entity_id
_entity_poly.type
_entity_poly.pdbx_seq_one_letter_code
_entity_poly.pdbx_strand_id
1 'polypeptide(L)'
;DVLDSYITNGSILRLKDVPEAQAFIDSVEVAVIGFFETEAAHGYKEFLAAVKQMETLPVALCSEKEVWAKYGIASDTISIFRKADLHQEHLKLSEAKKIDGDGLARFMTINNIYYVTEYNQATAVGLFQSVVKTHLLLMADRGRTNSDPLQQIFRDLAPKYAGKMLFVLVNGREKSNARVLEYFSLKSGDLPRIGLYDGVSDKKWLLAAGEITTERVQDFCDSFLDGELQKQKEETPEDKTEL
;
A
#
# COMPACT_ATOMS: atom_id res chain seq x y z
N ASP A 1 -14.30 15.04 8.28
CA ASP A 1 -14.98 14.67 9.55
C ASP A 1 -14.61 13.35 10.23
N VAL A 2 -13.67 12.53 9.73
CA VAL A 2 -12.92 11.56 10.59
C VAL A 2 -11.44 11.95 10.68
N LEU A 3 -10.92 12.63 9.65
CA LEU A 3 -9.54 13.13 9.62
C LEU A 3 -9.28 14.28 10.61
N ASP A 4 -10.28 15.11 10.93
CA ASP A 4 -10.13 16.26 11.83
C ASP A 4 -9.97 15.88 13.31
N SER A 5 -10.15 14.61 13.68
CA SER A 5 -9.98 14.14 15.07
C SER A 5 -8.58 13.64 15.42
N TYR A 6 -7.66 13.50 14.45
CA TYR A 6 -6.32 12.96 14.73
C TYR A 6 -5.30 14.03 15.15
N ILE A 7 -5.65 15.31 15.01
CA ILE A 7 -4.87 16.45 15.53
C ILE A 7 -5.84 17.44 16.20
N THR A 8 -6.38 17.07 17.37
CA THR A 8 -6.96 18.07 18.26
C THR A 8 -5.82 18.82 18.96
N ASN A 9 -5.64 20.10 18.64
CA ASN A 9 -4.67 21.01 19.25
C ASN A 9 -3.18 20.58 19.18
N GLY A 10 -2.72 20.05 18.05
CA GLY A 10 -1.29 19.78 17.83
C GLY A 10 -0.69 18.65 18.69
N SER A 11 -1.54 17.84 19.32
CA SER A 11 -1.14 16.68 20.13
C SER A 11 -1.58 15.38 19.46
N ILE A 12 -0.69 14.37 19.43
CA ILE A 12 -0.97 13.05 18.85
C ILE A 12 -1.99 12.31 19.72
N LEU A 13 -2.96 11.64 19.08
CA LEU A 13 -3.96 10.80 19.74
C LEU A 13 -3.29 9.77 20.68
N ARG A 14 -3.82 9.62 21.90
CA ARG A 14 -3.38 8.60 22.86
C ARG A 14 -4.48 7.57 23.08
N LEU A 15 -4.14 6.30 22.84
CA LEU A 15 -5.02 5.16 22.98
C LEU A 15 -4.95 4.64 24.42
N LYS A 16 -6.11 4.44 25.05
CA LYS A 16 -6.22 4.11 26.48
C LYS A 16 -6.57 2.67 26.77
N ASP A 17 -6.99 1.92 25.76
CA ASP A 17 -7.36 0.52 25.90
C ASP A 17 -7.38 -0.20 24.53
N VAL A 18 -7.66 -1.49 24.59
CA VAL A 18 -7.76 -2.37 23.41
C VAL A 18 -8.89 -1.94 22.46
N PRO A 19 -10.11 -1.62 22.92
CA PRO A 19 -11.17 -1.08 22.07
C PRO A 19 -10.78 0.18 21.29
N GLU A 20 -10.20 1.19 21.95
CA GLU A 20 -9.77 2.42 21.29
C GLU A 20 -8.71 2.16 20.22
N ALA A 21 -7.72 1.30 20.53
CA ALA A 21 -6.68 0.93 19.56
C ALA A 21 -7.25 0.21 18.34
N GLN A 22 -8.19 -0.72 18.55
CA GLN A 22 -8.88 -1.42 17.47
C GLN A 22 -9.70 -0.45 16.61
N ALA A 23 -10.49 0.43 17.24
CA ALA A 23 -11.28 1.43 16.53
C ALA A 23 -10.40 2.38 15.71
N PHE A 24 -9.24 2.79 16.24
CA PHE A 24 -8.28 3.59 15.51
C PHE A 24 -7.77 2.88 14.25
N ILE A 25 -7.29 1.64 14.39
CA ILE A 25 -6.80 0.83 13.25
C ILE A 25 -7.92 0.60 12.22
N ASP A 26 -9.14 0.33 12.68
CA ASP A 26 -10.28 0.06 11.81
C ASP A 26 -10.86 1.30 11.14
N SER A 27 -10.55 2.51 11.64
CA SER A 27 -11.05 3.76 11.06
C SER A 27 -10.31 4.21 9.79
N VAL A 28 -9.13 3.65 9.51
CA VAL A 28 -8.25 4.10 8.40
C VAL A 28 -7.66 2.91 7.64
N GLU A 29 -7.07 3.13 6.46
CA GLU A 29 -6.44 2.07 5.66
C GLU A 29 -5.02 1.74 6.10
N VAL A 30 -4.30 2.77 6.55
CA VAL A 30 -2.95 2.70 7.11
C VAL A 30 -2.96 3.43 8.45
N ALA A 31 -2.67 2.72 9.53
CA ALA A 31 -2.59 3.29 10.87
C ALA A 31 -1.17 3.12 11.42
N VAL A 32 -0.61 4.16 12.03
CA VAL A 32 0.68 4.09 12.74
C VAL A 32 0.44 4.23 14.24
N ILE A 33 0.98 3.29 15.03
CA ILE A 33 0.97 3.40 16.49
C ILE A 33 2.41 3.34 17.00
N GLY A 34 2.80 4.39 17.71
CA GLY A 34 4.01 4.39 18.54
C GLY A 34 3.70 3.78 19.90
N PHE A 35 4.17 2.56 20.13
CA PHE A 35 4.10 1.90 21.43
C PHE A 35 5.32 2.30 22.24
N PHE A 36 5.13 3.20 23.19
CA PHE A 36 6.20 3.75 24.04
C PHE A 36 5.79 3.72 25.50
N GLU A 37 6.66 3.19 26.36
CA GLU A 37 6.35 3.08 27.79
C GLU A 37 6.28 4.46 28.44
N THR A 38 7.17 5.37 28.04
CA THR A 38 7.20 6.77 28.48
C THR A 38 7.71 7.68 27.36
N GLU A 39 7.55 9.00 27.52
CA GLU A 39 8.13 9.98 26.60
C GLU A 39 9.66 10.09 26.69
N ALA A 40 10.26 9.49 27.72
CA ALA A 40 11.71 9.40 27.87
C ALA A 40 12.30 8.18 27.14
N ALA A 41 11.46 7.32 26.55
CA ALA A 41 11.89 6.14 25.82
C ALA A 41 12.79 6.50 24.63
N HIS A 42 13.73 5.60 24.33
CA HIS A 42 14.61 5.74 23.17
C HIS A 42 13.79 5.74 21.88
N GLY A 43 14.05 6.70 20.98
CA GLY A 43 13.33 6.83 19.71
C GLY A 43 12.02 7.61 19.77
N TYR A 44 11.52 7.98 20.96
CA TYR A 44 10.26 8.74 21.08
C TYR A 44 10.34 10.11 20.40
N LYS A 45 11.43 10.86 20.64
CA LYS A 45 11.61 12.20 20.04
C LYS A 45 11.78 12.12 18.52
N GLU A 46 12.51 11.12 18.05
CA GLU A 46 12.72 10.83 16.64
C GLU A 46 11.40 10.45 15.95
N PHE A 47 10.56 9.66 16.63
CA PHE A 47 9.21 9.34 16.17
C PHE A 47 8.36 10.59 16.01
N LEU A 48 8.32 11.47 17.02
CA LEU A 48 7.59 12.74 16.91
C LEU A 48 8.13 13.63 15.77
N ALA A 49 9.44 13.63 15.55
CA ALA A 49 10.05 14.37 14.44
C ALA A 49 9.62 13.78 13.08
N ALA A 50 9.57 12.46 12.95
CA ALA A 50 9.12 11.78 11.74
C ALA A 50 7.63 12.01 11.47
N VAL A 51 6.77 11.95 12.49
CA VAL A 51 5.32 12.21 12.36
C VAL A 51 5.05 13.62 11.81
N LYS A 52 5.84 14.62 12.22
CA LYS A 52 5.75 15.98 11.68
C LYS A 52 6.05 16.07 10.18
N GLN A 53 6.84 15.13 9.63
CA GLN A 53 7.09 15.06 8.19
C GLN A 53 5.94 14.36 7.43
N MET A 54 5.04 13.66 8.15
CA MET A 54 3.99 12.79 7.62
C MET A 54 2.59 13.35 7.95
N GLU A 55 2.31 14.60 7.56
CA GLU A 55 1.12 15.36 7.99
C GLU A 55 -0.23 14.67 7.75
N THR A 56 -0.32 13.80 6.74
CA THR A 56 -1.57 13.13 6.35
C THR A 56 -1.71 11.71 6.89
N LEU A 57 -0.68 11.17 7.55
CA LEU A 57 -0.69 9.79 8.02
C LEU A 57 -1.42 9.71 9.38
N PRO A 58 -2.43 8.84 9.55
CA PRO A 58 -3.07 8.65 10.84
C PRO A 58 -2.09 8.05 11.85
N VAL A 59 -1.79 8.78 12.92
CA VAL A 59 -0.84 8.37 13.96
C VAL A 59 -1.45 8.44 15.36
N ALA A 60 -1.13 7.45 16.19
CA ALA A 60 -1.44 7.43 17.60
C ALA A 60 -0.23 6.99 18.46
N LEU A 61 -0.33 7.22 19.77
CA LEU A 61 0.58 6.75 20.80
C LEU A 61 -0.15 5.80 21.76
N CYS A 62 0.54 4.79 22.27
CA CYS A 62 -0.03 3.84 23.23
C CYS A 62 1.00 3.39 24.27
N SER A 63 0.73 3.64 25.56
CA SER A 63 1.53 3.16 26.70
C SER A 63 0.94 1.89 27.35
N GLU A 64 -0.27 1.52 26.98
CA GLU A 64 -1.06 0.50 27.67
C GLU A 64 -0.59 -0.93 27.35
N LYS A 65 0.01 -1.61 28.34
CA LYS A 65 0.64 -2.93 28.16
C LYS A 65 -0.34 -4.01 27.70
N GLU A 66 -1.63 -3.91 28.03
CA GLU A 66 -2.66 -4.83 27.51
C GLU A 66 -2.82 -4.70 25.98
N VAL A 67 -2.75 -3.48 25.45
CA VAL A 67 -2.78 -3.22 24.01
C VAL A 67 -1.51 -3.75 23.36
N TRP A 68 -0.35 -3.56 23.99
CA TRP A 68 0.92 -4.08 23.49
C TRP A 68 0.86 -5.61 23.35
N ALA A 69 0.37 -6.30 24.39
CA ALA A 69 0.22 -7.75 24.40
C ALA A 69 -0.71 -8.24 23.28
N LYS A 70 -1.83 -7.55 23.02
CA LYS A 70 -2.76 -7.88 21.92
C LYS A 70 -2.07 -7.91 20.55
N TYR A 71 -1.13 -7.01 20.31
CA TYR A 71 -0.40 -6.90 19.04
C TYR A 71 0.99 -7.54 19.08
N GLY A 72 1.29 -8.37 20.08
CA GLY A 72 2.57 -9.09 20.16
C GLY A 72 3.80 -8.20 20.42
N ILE A 73 3.60 -7.05 21.05
CA ILE A 73 4.66 -6.06 21.32
C ILE A 73 5.18 -6.23 22.75
N ALA A 74 6.50 -6.38 22.88
CA ALA A 74 7.18 -6.62 24.16
C ALA A 74 8.02 -5.43 24.67
N SER A 75 8.37 -4.51 23.77
CA SER A 75 9.24 -3.35 24.04
C SER A 75 8.84 -2.17 23.16
N ASP A 76 9.45 -1.00 23.37
CA ASP A 76 9.17 0.19 22.58
C ASP A 76 9.29 -0.11 21.07
N THR A 77 8.19 0.11 20.35
CA THR A 77 8.00 -0.36 18.97
C THR A 77 7.14 0.64 18.20
N ILE A 78 7.51 0.93 16.96
CA ILE A 78 6.64 1.64 16.02
C ILE A 78 5.99 0.58 15.13
N SER A 79 4.66 0.55 15.10
CA SER A 79 3.91 -0.41 14.28
C SER A 79 3.07 0.29 13.23
N ILE A 80 2.97 -0.34 12.06
CA ILE A 80 2.14 0.11 10.95
C ILE A 80 1.17 -1.01 10.59
N PHE A 81 -0.12 -0.70 10.58
CA PHE A 81 -1.20 -1.62 10.27
C PHE A 81 -1.76 -1.26 8.89
N ARG A 82 -1.83 -2.24 7.97
CA ARG A 82 -2.22 -2.02 6.58
C ARG A 82 -3.37 -2.93 6.20
N LYS A 83 -4.45 -2.34 5.68
CA LYS A 83 -5.60 -3.12 5.21
C LYS A 83 -5.43 -3.67 3.81
N ALA A 84 -4.64 -3.03 2.95
CA ALA A 84 -4.47 -3.44 1.56
C ALA A 84 -3.89 -4.86 1.42
N ASP A 85 -2.92 -5.20 2.28
CA ASP A 85 -2.27 -6.50 2.31
C ASP A 85 -2.49 -7.28 3.61
N LEU A 86 -3.37 -6.79 4.49
CA LEU A 86 -3.67 -7.38 5.80
C LEU A 86 -2.41 -7.60 6.66
N HIS A 87 -1.41 -6.71 6.51
CA HIS A 87 -0.10 -6.85 7.13
C HIS A 87 0.11 -5.87 8.28
N GLN A 88 0.96 -6.28 9.22
CA GLN A 88 1.45 -5.43 10.30
C GLN A 88 2.97 -5.43 10.25
N GLU A 89 3.56 -4.24 10.19
CA GLU A 89 5.00 -4.08 10.20
C GLU A 89 5.45 -3.48 11.52
N HIS A 90 6.37 -4.15 12.22
CA HIS A 90 6.84 -3.76 13.54
C HIS A 90 8.32 -3.40 13.51
N LEU A 91 8.63 -2.13 13.79
CA LEU A 91 9.98 -1.67 14.02
C LEU A 91 10.28 -1.64 15.52
N LYS A 92 10.91 -2.70 16.02
CA LYS A 92 11.40 -2.77 17.40
C LYS A 92 12.60 -1.85 17.56
N LEU A 93 12.48 -0.84 18.42
CA LEU A 93 13.49 0.20 18.55
C LEU A 93 14.79 -0.33 19.17
N SER A 94 14.70 -1.36 20.02
CA SER A 94 15.87 -2.04 20.60
C SER A 94 16.75 -2.78 19.57
N GLU A 95 16.19 -3.14 18.42
CA GLU A 95 16.91 -3.90 17.38
C GLU A 95 17.46 -2.98 16.27
N ALA A 96 17.08 -1.71 16.28
CA ALA A 96 17.51 -0.73 15.29
C ALA A 96 18.97 -0.30 15.53
N LYS A 97 19.84 -0.47 14.52
CA LYS A 97 21.25 -0.02 14.59
C LYS A 97 21.39 1.49 14.80
N LYS A 98 20.44 2.26 14.28
CA LYS A 98 20.35 3.72 14.39
C LYS A 98 18.88 4.11 14.35
N ILE A 99 18.51 5.06 15.21
CA ILE A 99 17.18 5.66 15.23
C ILE A 99 17.36 7.16 15.02
N ASP A 100 16.83 7.67 13.92
CA ASP A 100 16.76 9.08 13.60
C ASP A 100 15.44 9.38 12.87
N GLY A 101 15.01 10.64 12.90
CA GLY A 101 13.71 11.04 12.35
C GLY A 101 13.54 10.73 10.87
N ASP A 102 14.60 10.87 10.07
CA ASP A 102 14.55 10.61 8.63
C ASP A 102 14.42 9.11 8.32
N GLY A 103 15.14 8.27 9.07
CA GLY A 103 15.03 6.82 9.01
C GLY A 103 13.61 6.34 9.36
N LEU A 104 13.00 6.93 10.39
CA LEU A 104 11.63 6.61 10.77
C LEU A 104 10.59 7.12 9.76
N ALA A 105 10.77 8.33 9.23
CA ALA A 105 9.91 8.86 8.16
C ALA A 105 9.99 7.99 6.90
N ARG A 106 11.19 7.51 6.56
CA ARG A 106 11.39 6.55 5.47
C ARG A 106 10.71 5.21 5.75
N PHE A 107 10.81 4.67 6.97
CA PHE A 107 10.11 3.45 7.37
C PHE A 107 8.59 3.60 7.20
N MET A 108 8.02 4.72 7.64
CA MET A 108 6.59 5.02 7.46
C MET A 108 6.23 5.14 5.97
N THR A 109 7.05 5.83 5.19
CA THR A 109 6.82 6.01 3.74
C THR A 109 6.82 4.69 2.97
N ILE A 110 7.80 3.82 3.23
CA ILE A 110 7.89 2.49 2.59
C ILE A 110 6.65 1.66 2.93
N ASN A 111 6.16 1.76 4.15
CA ASN A 111 5.01 0.98 4.59
C ASN A 111 3.67 1.68 4.35
N ASN A 112 3.62 2.79 3.63
CA ASN A 112 2.40 3.56 3.41
C ASN A 112 1.58 3.02 2.22
N ILE A 113 1.13 1.76 2.32
CA ILE A 113 0.40 1.05 1.27
C ILE A 113 -1.11 1.09 1.57
N TYR A 114 -1.82 1.91 0.81
CA TYR A 114 -3.28 2.05 0.81
C TYR A 114 -3.92 1.03 -0.13
N TYR A 115 -5.25 0.90 -0.07
CA TYR A 115 -6.01 0.07 -1.01
C TYR A 115 -5.67 0.42 -2.45
N VAL A 116 -5.62 1.72 -2.76
CA VAL A 116 -5.16 2.23 -4.06
C VAL A 116 -3.91 3.08 -3.85
N THR A 117 -2.76 2.56 -4.26
CA THR A 117 -1.46 3.21 -4.06
C THR A 117 -0.89 3.72 -5.38
N GLU A 118 -0.51 4.99 -5.45
CA GLU A 118 0.20 5.50 -6.63
C GLU A 118 1.64 4.99 -6.64
N TYR A 119 2.08 4.50 -7.80
CA TYR A 119 3.44 4.09 -8.05
C TYR A 119 4.35 5.29 -8.27
N ASN A 120 5.39 5.39 -7.44
CA ASN A 120 6.51 6.30 -7.60
C ASN A 120 7.74 5.72 -6.89
N GLN A 121 8.88 6.40 -6.93
CA GLN A 121 10.11 5.92 -6.31
C GLN A 121 10.01 5.66 -4.81
N ALA A 122 9.17 6.41 -4.09
CA ALA A 122 8.99 6.27 -2.65
C ALA A 122 8.12 5.06 -2.29
N THR A 123 7.03 4.84 -3.03
CA THR A 123 6.08 3.73 -2.78
C THR A 123 6.51 2.41 -3.41
N ALA A 124 7.35 2.43 -4.46
CA ALA A 124 7.78 1.23 -5.16
C ALA A 124 8.44 0.21 -4.22
N VAL A 125 9.32 0.67 -3.33
CA VAL A 125 9.99 -0.22 -2.35
C VAL A 125 8.96 -0.97 -1.51
N GLY A 126 7.94 -0.25 -1.01
CA GLY A 126 6.84 -0.82 -0.23
C GLY A 126 6.05 -1.87 -0.99
N LEU A 127 5.59 -1.50 -2.20
CA LEU A 127 4.81 -2.39 -3.07
C LEU A 127 5.53 -3.73 -3.31
N PHE A 128 6.81 -3.69 -3.68
CA PHE A 128 7.58 -4.92 -3.91
C PHE A 128 7.95 -5.69 -2.63
N GLN A 129 8.03 -5.01 -1.48
CA GLN A 129 8.29 -5.64 -0.18
C GLN A 129 7.03 -6.21 0.48
N SER A 130 5.82 -5.81 0.06
CA SER A 130 4.56 -6.33 0.59
C SER A 130 4.50 -7.85 0.55
N VAL A 131 3.80 -8.45 1.51
CA VAL A 131 3.52 -9.89 1.52
C VAL A 131 2.62 -10.31 0.35
N VAL A 132 1.81 -9.39 -0.18
CA VAL A 132 1.01 -9.58 -1.39
C VAL A 132 1.85 -9.23 -2.60
N LYS A 133 2.09 -10.22 -3.48
CA LYS A 133 2.98 -10.08 -4.65
C LYS A 133 2.26 -9.80 -5.97
N THR A 134 0.94 -9.81 -5.96
CA THR A 134 0.13 -9.56 -7.15
C THR A 134 -0.30 -8.10 -7.17
N HIS A 135 -0.02 -7.40 -8.27
CA HIS A 135 -0.40 -6.01 -8.46
C HIS A 135 -1.37 -5.88 -9.65
N LEU A 136 -2.47 -5.16 -9.46
CA LEU A 136 -3.32 -4.66 -10.54
C LEU A 136 -2.96 -3.20 -10.80
N LEU A 137 -2.61 -2.87 -12.03
CA LEU A 137 -2.12 -1.55 -12.42
C LEU A 137 -3.12 -0.86 -13.33
N LEU A 138 -3.59 0.32 -12.94
CA LEU A 138 -4.22 1.29 -13.83
C LEU A 138 -3.11 2.22 -14.35
N MET A 139 -2.69 2.01 -15.58
CA MET A 139 -1.74 2.85 -16.29
C MET A 139 -2.52 3.89 -17.09
N ALA A 140 -2.38 5.16 -16.75
CA ALA A 140 -3.13 6.23 -17.38
C ALA A 140 -2.30 7.49 -17.56
N ASP A 141 -2.73 8.32 -18.50
CA ASP A 141 -2.09 9.58 -18.88
C ASP A 141 -2.35 10.74 -17.90
N ARG A 142 -2.94 10.43 -16.74
CA ARG A 142 -3.37 11.39 -15.71
C ARG A 142 -2.88 10.92 -14.35
N GLY A 143 -2.44 11.87 -13.52
CA GLY A 143 -2.15 11.63 -12.10
C GLY A 143 -3.42 11.49 -11.27
N ARG A 144 -3.29 11.55 -9.93
CA ARG A 144 -4.41 11.51 -8.98
C ARG A 144 -5.43 12.63 -9.24
N THR A 145 -6.57 12.33 -9.84
CA THR A 145 -7.76 13.17 -9.72
C THR A 145 -8.87 12.31 -9.11
N ASN A 146 -9.34 12.68 -7.92
CA ASN A 146 -10.37 11.92 -7.20
C ASN A 146 -11.67 11.75 -8.01
N SER A 147 -11.93 12.61 -8.99
CA SER A 147 -13.08 12.54 -9.89
C SER A 147 -12.88 11.61 -11.10
N ASP A 148 -11.73 10.97 -11.26
CA ASP A 148 -11.49 10.05 -12.39
C ASP A 148 -12.34 8.76 -12.23
N PRO A 149 -13.25 8.46 -13.17
CA PRO A 149 -14.08 7.27 -13.10
C PRO A 149 -13.29 5.96 -13.04
N LEU A 150 -12.14 5.87 -13.70
CA LEU A 150 -11.31 4.66 -13.69
C LEU A 150 -10.63 4.44 -12.34
N GLN A 151 -10.21 5.53 -11.68
CA GLN A 151 -9.68 5.44 -10.32
C GLN A 151 -10.79 5.10 -9.32
N GLN A 152 -12.04 5.48 -9.59
CA GLN A 152 -13.18 5.10 -8.74
C GLN A 152 -13.43 3.60 -8.79
N ILE A 153 -13.39 2.98 -9.98
CA ILE A 153 -13.48 1.52 -10.12
C ILE A 153 -12.43 0.82 -9.22
N PHE A 154 -11.19 1.31 -9.24
CA PHE A 154 -10.13 0.76 -8.40
C PHE A 154 -10.43 0.92 -6.91
N ARG A 155 -10.92 2.08 -6.47
CA ARG A 155 -11.27 2.33 -5.07
C ARG A 155 -12.40 1.43 -4.58
N ASP A 156 -13.42 1.21 -5.41
CA ASP A 156 -14.58 0.41 -5.07
C ASP A 156 -14.22 -1.09 -5.01
N LEU A 157 -13.32 -1.56 -5.89
CA LEU A 157 -12.93 -2.96 -5.96
C LEU A 157 -11.83 -3.35 -4.96
N ALA A 158 -10.84 -2.48 -4.72
CA ALA A 158 -9.65 -2.83 -3.94
C ALA A 158 -9.92 -3.49 -2.57
N PRO A 159 -10.92 -3.05 -1.76
CA PRO A 159 -11.24 -3.71 -0.50
C PRO A 159 -11.64 -5.19 -0.63
N LYS A 160 -12.27 -5.61 -1.75
CA LYS A 160 -12.65 -7.01 -2.00
C LYS A 160 -11.42 -7.92 -2.14
N TYR A 161 -10.29 -7.36 -2.56
CA TYR A 161 -9.06 -8.08 -2.85
C TYR A 161 -7.95 -7.87 -1.82
N ALA A 162 -8.29 -7.28 -0.66
CA ALA A 162 -7.38 -7.14 0.46
C ALA A 162 -6.67 -8.45 0.80
N GLY A 163 -5.34 -8.40 0.93
CA GLY A 163 -4.51 -9.59 1.20
C GLY A 163 -4.31 -10.54 0.00
N LYS A 164 -4.85 -10.21 -1.18
CA LYS A 164 -4.73 -11.02 -2.40
C LYS A 164 -4.08 -10.26 -3.55
N MET A 165 -4.39 -8.97 -3.69
CA MET A 165 -3.91 -8.15 -4.80
C MET A 165 -3.83 -6.68 -4.40
N LEU A 166 -2.73 -6.01 -4.75
CA LEU A 166 -2.55 -4.57 -4.54
C LEU A 166 -3.02 -3.78 -5.76
N PHE A 167 -3.80 -2.72 -5.54
CA PHE A 167 -4.27 -1.86 -6.62
C PHE A 167 -3.35 -0.64 -6.73
N VAL A 168 -2.79 -0.46 -7.92
CA VAL A 168 -1.68 0.48 -8.17
C VAL A 168 -2.03 1.44 -9.30
N LEU A 169 -1.85 2.74 -9.07
CA LEU A 169 -1.99 3.76 -10.11
C LEU A 169 -0.62 4.10 -10.70
N VAL A 170 -0.50 4.09 -12.01
CA VAL A 170 0.74 4.46 -12.71
C VAL A 170 0.47 5.64 -13.62
N ASN A 171 1.10 6.78 -13.33
CA ASN A 171 1.10 7.93 -14.22
C ASN A 171 2.05 7.65 -15.39
N GLY A 172 1.49 7.41 -16.58
CA GLY A 172 2.23 7.11 -17.81
C GLY A 172 2.97 8.30 -18.43
N ARG A 173 2.68 9.53 -17.98
CA ARG A 173 3.42 10.74 -18.41
C ARG A 173 4.69 10.98 -17.61
N GLU A 174 4.78 10.37 -16.44
CA GLU A 174 5.93 10.50 -15.56
C GLU A 174 7.11 9.69 -16.14
N LYS A 175 8.20 10.36 -16.49
CA LYS A 175 9.36 9.71 -17.14
C LYS A 175 9.97 8.62 -16.28
N SER A 176 9.94 8.80 -14.96
CA SER A 176 10.44 7.79 -14.02
C SER A 176 9.62 6.48 -14.04
N ASN A 177 8.41 6.49 -14.62
CA ASN A 177 7.55 5.33 -14.80
C ASN A 177 7.67 4.65 -16.18
N ALA A 178 8.54 5.14 -17.08
CA ALA A 178 8.67 4.60 -18.44
C ALA A 178 8.94 3.08 -18.47
N ARG A 179 9.77 2.59 -17.54
CA ARG A 179 10.07 1.15 -17.40
C ARG A 179 8.84 0.29 -17.10
N VAL A 180 7.83 0.85 -16.44
CA VAL A 180 6.57 0.12 -16.18
C VAL A 180 5.82 -0.08 -17.49
N LEU A 181 5.69 0.97 -18.32
CA LEU A 181 5.05 0.87 -19.63
C LEU A 181 5.80 -0.09 -20.56
N GLU A 182 7.13 0.01 -20.60
CA GLU A 182 8.00 -0.91 -21.36
C GLU A 182 7.82 -2.36 -20.90
N TYR A 183 7.78 -2.59 -19.58
CA TYR A 183 7.52 -3.91 -19.03
C TYR A 183 6.16 -4.44 -19.48
N PHE A 184 5.12 -3.63 -19.63
CA PHE A 184 3.83 -4.04 -20.20
C PHE A 184 3.77 -3.99 -21.74
N SER A 185 4.88 -3.67 -22.41
CA SER A 185 4.96 -3.49 -23.86
C SER A 185 3.98 -2.42 -24.39
N LEU A 186 3.76 -1.37 -23.60
CA LEU A 186 2.86 -0.26 -23.89
C LEU A 186 3.63 1.01 -24.26
N LYS A 187 3.00 1.85 -25.08
CA LYS A 187 3.39 3.23 -25.40
C LYS A 187 2.35 4.19 -24.83
N SER A 188 2.66 5.48 -24.80
CA SER A 188 1.72 6.50 -24.32
C SER A 188 0.39 6.51 -25.07
N GLY A 189 0.42 6.21 -26.38
CA GLY A 189 -0.80 6.11 -27.20
C GLY A 189 -1.71 4.92 -26.88
N ASP A 190 -1.24 3.94 -26.11
CA ASP A 190 -2.03 2.79 -25.70
C ASP A 190 -2.87 3.06 -24.44
N LEU A 191 -2.60 4.16 -23.72
CA LEU A 191 -3.22 4.47 -22.44
C LEU A 191 -4.62 5.10 -22.58
N PRO A 192 -5.55 4.84 -21.63
CA PRO A 192 -5.36 4.09 -20.39
C PRO A 192 -5.44 2.56 -20.58
N ARG A 193 -4.71 1.80 -19.75
CA ARG A 193 -4.72 0.32 -19.74
C ARG A 193 -4.76 -0.24 -18.33
N ILE A 194 -5.42 -1.39 -18.19
CA ILE A 194 -5.31 -2.25 -17.00
C ILE A 194 -4.34 -3.39 -17.30
N GLY A 195 -3.36 -3.55 -16.43
CA GLY A 195 -2.42 -4.67 -16.44
C GLY A 195 -2.38 -5.36 -15.08
N LEU A 196 -2.01 -6.63 -15.07
CA LEU A 196 -1.74 -7.39 -13.86
C LEU A 196 -0.30 -7.85 -13.89
N TYR A 197 0.41 -7.65 -12.79
CA TYR A 197 1.77 -8.14 -12.56
C TYR A 197 1.74 -9.16 -11.43
N ASP A 198 2.32 -10.33 -11.66
CA ASP A 198 2.59 -11.31 -10.62
C ASP A 198 4.07 -11.31 -10.28
N GLY A 199 4.41 -10.79 -9.10
CA GLY A 199 5.79 -10.76 -8.61
C GLY A 199 6.35 -12.12 -8.22
N VAL A 200 5.54 -13.17 -8.12
CA VAL A 200 6.04 -14.54 -7.86
C VAL A 200 6.61 -15.16 -9.13
N SER A 201 5.84 -15.15 -10.23
CA SER A 201 6.27 -15.73 -11.50
C SER A 201 6.98 -14.74 -12.44
N ASP A 202 7.04 -13.46 -12.06
CA ASP A 202 7.52 -12.35 -12.88
C ASP A 202 6.79 -12.26 -14.24
N LYS A 203 5.51 -12.60 -14.24
CA LYS A 203 4.64 -12.58 -15.44
C LYS A 203 3.66 -11.42 -15.39
N LYS A 204 3.23 -11.01 -16.59
CA LYS A 204 2.27 -9.93 -16.82
C LYS A 204 1.08 -10.38 -17.66
N TRP A 205 -0.07 -9.75 -17.43
CA TRP A 205 -1.28 -9.87 -18.23
C TRP A 205 -1.84 -8.48 -18.52
N LEU A 206 -2.52 -8.34 -19.65
CA LEU A 206 -3.23 -7.13 -20.00
C LEU A 206 -4.71 -7.44 -20.11
N LEU A 207 -5.55 -6.57 -19.54
CA LEU A 207 -6.97 -6.60 -19.83
C LEU A 207 -7.15 -6.42 -21.34
N ALA A 208 -7.99 -7.26 -21.94
CA ALA A 208 -8.32 -7.21 -23.36
C ALA A 208 -8.85 -5.82 -23.74
N ALA A 209 -8.60 -5.39 -24.98
CA ALA A 209 -9.03 -4.08 -25.47
C ALA A 209 -10.55 -3.86 -25.33
N GLY A 210 -10.95 -2.59 -25.29
CA GLY A 210 -12.35 -2.15 -25.15
C GLY A 210 -12.56 -1.29 -23.90
N GLU A 211 -13.82 -0.99 -23.58
CA GLU A 211 -14.20 -0.15 -22.45
C GLU A 211 -13.80 -0.77 -21.09
N ILE A 212 -13.19 0.02 -20.21
CA ILE A 212 -12.83 -0.43 -18.85
C ILE A 212 -14.05 -0.20 -17.94
N THR A 213 -14.71 -1.28 -17.54
CA THR A 213 -15.86 -1.26 -16.60
C THR A 213 -15.53 -2.03 -15.32
N THR A 214 -16.32 -1.82 -14.26
CA THR A 214 -16.16 -2.53 -12.98
C THR A 214 -16.19 -4.05 -13.18
N GLU A 215 -17.16 -4.56 -13.93
CA GLU A 215 -17.35 -5.99 -14.17
C GLU A 215 -16.13 -6.57 -14.88
N ARG A 216 -15.65 -5.92 -15.95
CA ARG A 216 -14.49 -6.40 -16.71
C ARG A 216 -13.21 -6.41 -15.89
N VAL A 217 -13.01 -5.39 -15.05
CA VAL A 217 -11.85 -5.35 -14.14
C VAL A 217 -11.96 -6.42 -13.08
N GLN A 218 -13.16 -6.62 -12.53
CA GLN A 218 -13.42 -7.64 -11.53
C GLN A 218 -13.21 -9.05 -12.09
N ASP A 219 -13.79 -9.37 -13.24
CA ASP A 219 -13.63 -10.66 -13.93
C ASP A 219 -12.15 -10.94 -14.21
N PHE A 220 -11.40 -9.93 -14.65
CA PHE A 220 -9.96 -10.06 -14.88
C PHE A 220 -9.17 -10.39 -13.60
N CYS A 221 -9.54 -9.82 -12.46
CA CYS A 221 -8.94 -10.14 -11.17
C CYS A 221 -9.33 -11.56 -10.72
N ASP A 222 -10.62 -11.89 -10.79
CA ASP A 222 -11.15 -13.18 -10.36
C ASP A 222 -10.56 -14.33 -11.22
N SER A 223 -10.51 -14.20 -12.55
CA SER A 223 -9.85 -15.18 -13.45
C SER A 223 -8.36 -15.36 -13.20
N PHE A 224 -7.65 -14.33 -12.73
CA PHE A 224 -6.24 -14.48 -12.31
C PHE A 224 -6.12 -15.32 -11.04
N LEU A 225 -6.96 -15.03 -10.04
CA LEU A 225 -6.95 -15.75 -8.76
C LEU A 225 -7.38 -17.21 -8.92
N ASP A 226 -8.26 -17.50 -9.87
CA ASP A 226 -8.72 -18.85 -10.21
C ASP A 226 -7.72 -19.63 -11.10
N GLY A 227 -6.63 -18.99 -11.53
CA GLY A 227 -5.58 -19.62 -12.34
C GLY A 227 -5.91 -19.72 -13.83
N GLU A 228 -7.00 -19.12 -14.30
CA GLU A 228 -7.46 -19.21 -15.69
C GLU A 228 -6.55 -18.44 -16.64
N LEU A 229 -6.13 -17.23 -16.25
CA LEU A 229 -5.22 -16.41 -17.06
C LEU A 229 -3.84 -17.06 -17.26
N GLN A 230 -3.38 -17.80 -16.27
CA GLN A 230 -2.12 -18.51 -16.28
C GLN A 230 -2.18 -19.66 -17.29
N LYS A 231 -3.25 -20.47 -17.27
CA LYS A 231 -3.49 -21.56 -18.22
C LYS A 231 -3.58 -21.05 -19.66
N GLN A 232 -4.38 -20.01 -19.90
CA GLN A 232 -4.50 -19.40 -21.23
C GLN A 232 -3.14 -18.93 -21.77
N LYS A 233 -2.29 -18.37 -20.91
CA LYS A 233 -0.96 -17.90 -21.31
C LYS A 233 0.02 -19.04 -21.60
N GLU A 234 -0.11 -20.17 -20.93
CA GLU A 234 0.70 -21.36 -21.21
C GLU A 234 0.26 -22.08 -22.49
N GLU A 235 -1.03 -22.06 -22.81
CA GLU A 235 -1.60 -22.60 -24.04
C GLU A 235 -1.33 -21.72 -25.27
N THR A 236 -1.01 -20.44 -25.07
CA THR A 236 -0.62 -19.51 -26.13
C THR A 236 0.91 -19.48 -26.21
N PRO A 237 1.57 -20.16 -27.16
CA PRO A 237 3.03 -20.11 -27.23
C PRO A 237 3.47 -18.67 -27.46
N GLU A 238 4.34 -18.15 -26.60
CA GLU A 238 5.09 -16.93 -26.88
C GLU A 238 5.94 -17.19 -28.12
N ASP A 239 5.44 -16.71 -29.27
CA ASP A 239 6.10 -16.65 -30.57
C ASP A 239 6.97 -17.88 -30.93
N LYS A 240 6.37 -18.83 -31.64
CA LYS A 240 7.13 -19.62 -32.62
C LYS A 240 7.59 -18.66 -33.71
N THR A 241 8.62 -17.85 -33.44
CA THR A 241 9.42 -17.26 -34.52
C THR A 241 10.26 -18.40 -35.09
N GLU A 242 9.67 -19.07 -36.07
CA GLU A 242 10.29 -20.05 -36.95
C GLU A 242 11.50 -19.40 -37.66
N LEU A 243 12.63 -20.12 -37.57
CA LEU A 243 13.77 -20.21 -38.52
C LEU A 243 14.48 -18.93 -39.00
#